data_AF-A0A914LQC1-F1
#
_entry.id   AF-A0A914LQC1-F1
#
_cell.length_a   1.000
_cell.length_b   1.000
_cell.length_c   1.000
_cell.angle_alpha   90.00
_cell.angle_beta   90.00
_cell.angle_gamma   90.00
#
_symmetry.space_group_name_H-M   'P 1'
#
loop_
_entity.id
_entity.type
_entity.pdbx_description
1 polymer ?
#
loop_
_entity_poly.entity_id
_entity_poly.type
_entity_poly.pdbx_seq_one_letter_code
_entity_poly.pdbx_strand_id
1 'polypeptide(L)'
;MEKSIPLFKSNDMEGIYVSACQIEQSCECKQEILLQLSNFPTNIEEMKIARYLLNQLFKCVFESTDFSAGIFNPQMIQLLFDENKTNIPLQIHSHVANLSIDKRDFSKFALNHLISRGFIANVSLASYIEQCRNNLFEILINRGNRFSNVRYSDASSIFYNLIIEHIETSRDLSKMVKEITFSNVRGDILKNKRTENIEKEIGFNNLRSVKYQLSNKYNPKMKFSVYIKEFSRLRFDVEIRELTERCIYPVTM
;
A
#
# COMPACT_ATOMS: atom_id res chain seq x y z
N MET A 1 18.55 5.07 31.93
CA MET A 1 18.22 3.67 32.22
C MET A 1 17.31 3.17 31.10
N GLU A 2 17.87 2.56 30.06
CA GLU A 2 17.09 1.86 29.05
C GLU A 2 16.62 0.53 29.64
N LYS A 3 15.31 0.39 29.84
CA LYS A 3 14.73 -0.89 30.19
C LYS A 3 14.63 -1.72 28.91
N SER A 4 15.49 -2.73 28.81
CA SER A 4 15.40 -3.73 27.74
C SER A 4 14.02 -4.41 27.77
N ILE A 5 13.34 -4.40 26.63
CA ILE A 5 12.04 -5.06 26.44
C ILE A 5 12.25 -6.58 26.53
N PRO A 6 11.45 -7.32 27.33
CA PRO A 6 11.61 -8.76 27.46
C PRO A 6 11.27 -9.46 26.14
N LEU A 7 12.21 -10.28 25.65
CA LEU A 7 12.05 -11.18 24.51
C LEU A 7 11.34 -12.46 24.98
N PHE A 8 10.17 -12.75 24.41
CA PHE A 8 9.43 -14.00 24.67
C PHE A 8 9.97 -15.14 23.78
N LYS A 9 9.99 -16.37 24.31
CA LYS A 9 10.41 -17.58 23.56
C LYS A 9 9.24 -18.12 22.74
N SER A 10 9.42 -18.22 21.42
CA SER A 10 8.41 -18.67 20.46
C SER A 10 8.34 -20.20 20.41
N ASN A 11 7.19 -20.81 20.74
CA ASN A 11 6.94 -22.23 20.40
C ASN A 11 5.61 -22.49 19.67
N ASP A 12 4.75 -21.50 19.45
CA ASP A 12 3.59 -21.62 18.56
C ASP A 12 3.39 -20.29 17.80
N MET A 13 3.57 -20.32 16.47
CA MET A 13 3.76 -19.12 15.63
C MET A 13 2.44 -18.47 15.16
N GLU A 14 1.67 -17.92 16.10
CA GLU A 14 0.59 -16.97 15.80
C GLU A 14 0.85 -15.59 16.42
N GLY A 15 2.07 -15.07 16.22
CA GLY A 15 2.45 -13.73 16.65
C GLY A 15 2.30 -12.69 15.54
N ILE A 16 1.91 -11.47 15.90
CA ILE A 16 2.13 -10.29 15.06
C ILE A 16 3.62 -10.03 15.06
N TYR A 17 4.23 -9.90 13.89
CA TYR A 17 5.62 -9.47 13.76
C TYR A 17 5.62 -8.14 13.03
N VAL A 18 6.03 -7.10 13.74
CA VAL A 18 6.37 -5.82 13.12
C VAL A 18 7.88 -5.80 13.08
N SER A 19 8.47 -5.72 11.88
CA SER A 19 9.85 -5.27 11.75
C SER A 19 9.79 -3.80 11.37
N ALA A 20 10.42 -2.96 12.18
CA ALA A 20 10.43 -1.53 11.95
C ALA A 20 11.85 -1.00 12.11
N CYS A 21 12.28 -0.18 11.16
CA CYS A 21 13.57 0.50 11.20
C CYS A 21 13.31 1.96 11.60
N GLN A 22 13.81 2.38 12.76
CA GLN A 22 13.72 3.78 13.19
C GLN A 22 14.84 4.62 12.57
N ILE A 23 14.56 5.90 12.34
CA ILE A 23 15.54 6.88 11.86
C ILE A 23 16.17 7.53 13.10
N GLU A 24 17.37 7.13 13.49
CA GLU A 24 18.15 7.89 14.47
C GLU A 24 19.06 8.90 13.75
N GLN A 25 19.03 10.16 14.21
CA GLN A 25 19.62 11.31 13.53
C GLN A 25 21.17 11.31 13.41
N SER A 26 21.90 10.25 13.79
CA SER A 26 23.37 10.31 13.76
C SER A 26 24.14 8.98 13.67
N CYS A 27 23.48 7.82 13.56
CA CYS A 27 24.21 6.55 13.43
C CYS A 27 23.38 5.55 12.62
N GLU A 28 23.99 4.85 11.65
CA GLU A 28 23.37 3.80 10.83
C GLU A 28 23.05 2.51 11.62
N CYS A 29 22.70 2.62 12.90
CA CYS A 29 22.23 1.50 13.68
C CYS A 29 20.75 1.27 13.36
N LYS A 30 20.47 0.33 12.46
CA LYS A 30 19.11 -0.16 12.23
C LYS A 30 18.66 -0.90 13.48
N GLN A 31 17.85 -0.25 14.31
CA GLN A 31 17.19 -0.94 15.41
C GLN A 31 15.95 -1.65 14.86
N GLU A 32 16.01 -2.99 14.82
CA GLU A 32 14.85 -3.82 14.51
C GLU A 32 14.06 -4.07 15.79
N ILE A 33 12.87 -3.48 15.89
CA ILE A 33 11.96 -3.77 16.99
C ILE A 33 11.09 -4.93 16.59
N LEU A 34 11.41 -6.15 17.05
CA LEU A 34 10.53 -7.30 16.88
C LEU A 34 9.52 -7.34 18.02
N LEU A 35 8.29 -6.91 17.76
CA LEU A 35 7.19 -7.15 18.68
C LEU A 35 6.56 -8.49 18.36
N GLN A 36 6.39 -9.33 19.38
CA GLN A 36 5.60 -10.56 19.30
C GLN A 36 4.39 -10.38 20.21
N LEU A 37 3.24 -10.07 19.61
CA LEU A 37 1.99 -9.88 20.33
C LEU A 37 0.99 -10.96 19.94
N SER A 38 0.29 -11.51 20.93
CA SER A 38 -0.85 -12.40 20.68
C SER A 38 -1.90 -11.66 19.86
N ASN A 39 -2.44 -12.31 18.83
CA ASN A 39 -3.55 -11.77 18.04
C ASN A 39 -4.80 -11.53 18.91
N PHE A 40 -4.94 -12.31 19.98
CA PHE A 40 -6.05 -12.27 20.92
C PHE A 40 -5.51 -12.39 22.34
N PRO A 41 -5.32 -11.28 23.05
CA PRO A 41 -5.02 -11.30 24.48
C PRO A 41 -6.06 -12.15 25.22
N THR A 42 -5.60 -13.10 26.03
CA THR A 42 -6.46 -14.05 26.75
C THR A 42 -6.85 -13.56 28.13
N ASN A 43 -6.15 -12.55 28.64
CA ASN A 43 -6.35 -11.99 29.98
C ASN A 43 -6.04 -10.48 30.01
N ILE A 44 -6.45 -9.83 31.10
CA ILE A 44 -6.32 -8.38 31.30
C ILE A 44 -4.85 -7.92 31.28
N GLU A 45 -3.93 -8.71 31.81
CA GLU A 45 -2.51 -8.33 31.83
C GLU A 45 -1.91 -8.33 30.43
N GLU A 46 -2.24 -9.33 29.59
CA GLU A 46 -1.89 -9.33 28.17
C GLU A 46 -2.49 -8.13 27.43
N MET A 47 -3.76 -7.77 27.72
CA MET A 47 -4.39 -6.59 27.13
C MET A 47 -3.66 -5.29 27.51
N LYS A 48 -3.24 -5.15 28.77
CA LYS A 48 -2.45 -3.98 29.24
C LYS A 48 -1.10 -3.91 28.53
N ILE A 49 -0.42 -5.04 28.38
CA ILE A 49 0.86 -5.13 27.67
C ILE A 49 0.67 -4.75 26.20
N ALA A 50 -0.33 -5.33 25.52
CA ALA A 50 -0.66 -5.01 24.13
C ALA A 50 -0.99 -3.52 23.95
N ARG A 51 -1.83 -2.95 24.83
CA ARG A 51 -2.19 -1.52 24.83
C ARG A 51 -0.96 -0.64 25.03
N TYR A 52 -0.10 -0.98 26.00
CA TYR A 52 1.14 -0.23 26.25
C TYR A 52 2.05 -0.24 25.02
N LEU A 53 2.31 -1.41 24.44
CA LEU A 53 3.20 -1.55 23.28
C LEU A 53 2.65 -0.85 22.04
N LEU A 54 1.36 -1.03 21.73
CA LEU A 54 0.69 -0.32 20.65
C LEU A 54 0.75 1.21 20.82
N ASN A 55 0.53 1.69 22.05
CA ASN A 55 0.63 3.11 22.35
C ASN A 55 2.05 3.67 22.17
N GLN A 56 3.10 2.87 22.36
CA GLN A 56 4.46 3.28 22.01
C GLN A 56 4.64 3.32 20.50
N LEU A 57 4.19 2.29 19.78
CA LEU A 57 4.30 2.22 18.31
C LEU A 57 3.64 3.41 17.62
N PHE A 58 2.43 3.80 18.05
CA PHE A 58 1.70 4.92 17.46
C PHE A 58 2.35 6.29 17.71
N LYS A 59 3.36 6.38 18.58
CA LYS A 59 4.13 7.61 18.84
C LYS A 59 5.43 7.67 18.05
N CYS A 60 5.76 6.61 17.30
CA CYS A 60 6.99 6.51 16.53
C CYS A 60 6.75 6.84 15.04
N VAL A 61 7.84 7.26 14.38
CA VAL A 61 7.93 7.34 12.92
C VAL A 61 9.00 6.37 12.46
N PHE A 62 8.67 5.55 11.48
CA PHE A 62 9.54 4.51 10.95
C PHE A 62 9.99 4.86 9.53
N GLU A 63 11.20 4.46 9.16
CA GLU A 63 11.64 4.50 7.77
C GLU A 63 10.91 3.43 6.96
N SER A 64 10.85 2.23 7.51
CA SER A 64 10.14 1.11 6.89
C SER A 64 9.43 0.28 7.94
N THR A 65 8.23 -0.19 7.60
CA THR A 65 7.48 -1.18 8.38
C THR A 65 7.14 -2.36 7.48
N ASP A 66 7.34 -3.57 8.00
CA ASP A 66 6.92 -4.81 7.34
C ASP A 66 5.94 -5.57 8.23
N PHE A 67 4.81 -5.92 7.62
CA PHE A 67 3.69 -6.62 8.24
C PHE A 67 3.42 -7.93 7.49
N SER A 68 4.34 -8.89 7.64
CA SER A 68 4.38 -10.11 6.82
C SER A 68 3.69 -11.33 7.45
N ALA A 69 3.57 -11.41 8.78
CA ALA A 69 3.13 -12.62 9.49
C ALA A 69 1.90 -12.43 10.40
N GLY A 70 1.35 -11.21 10.47
CA GLY A 70 0.16 -10.89 11.25
C GLY A 70 0.08 -9.38 11.50
N ILE A 71 -1.14 -8.85 11.58
CA ILE A 71 -1.39 -7.48 12.03
C ILE A 71 -2.37 -7.53 13.19
N PHE A 72 -2.26 -6.50 14.03
CA PHE A 72 -3.22 -6.16 15.06
C PHE A 72 -4.65 -6.31 14.54
N ASN A 73 -5.41 -7.23 15.14
CA ASN A 73 -6.83 -7.32 14.88
C ASN A 73 -7.46 -5.93 15.05
N PRO A 74 -8.08 -5.33 14.02
CA PRO A 74 -8.67 -4.00 14.13
C PRO A 74 -9.71 -3.90 15.25
N GLN A 75 -10.45 -4.98 15.53
CA GLN A 75 -11.38 -5.05 16.65
C GLN A 75 -10.66 -5.02 18.00
N MET A 76 -9.46 -5.60 18.09
CA MET A 76 -8.63 -5.50 19.29
C MET A 76 -8.09 -4.08 19.47
N ILE A 77 -7.60 -3.43 18.41
CA ILE A 77 -7.19 -2.02 18.49
C ILE A 77 -8.37 -1.18 18.97
N GLN A 78 -9.53 -1.37 18.36
CA GLN A 78 -10.75 -0.70 18.75
C GLN A 78 -11.06 -0.95 20.24
N LEU A 79 -11.07 -2.19 20.69
CA LEU A 79 -11.32 -2.54 22.11
C LEU A 79 -10.30 -1.90 23.08
N LEU A 80 -9.02 -1.89 22.74
CA LEU A 80 -7.96 -1.37 23.61
C LEU A 80 -7.96 0.17 23.69
N PHE A 81 -8.57 0.84 22.72
CA PHE A 81 -8.48 2.28 22.55
C PHE A 81 -9.83 2.99 22.35
N ASP A 82 -10.96 2.29 22.43
CA ASP A 82 -12.32 2.87 22.28
C ASP A 82 -12.61 3.92 23.36
N GLU A 83 -11.99 3.80 24.53
CA GLU A 83 -12.11 4.77 25.63
C GLU A 83 -11.32 6.07 25.38
N ASN A 84 -10.44 6.10 24.38
CA ASN A 84 -9.68 7.30 24.04
C ASN A 84 -10.58 8.32 23.32
N LYS A 85 -11.38 9.05 24.10
CA LYS A 85 -12.00 10.33 23.73
C LYS A 85 -10.98 11.43 23.37
N THR A 86 -9.68 11.14 23.48
CA THR A 86 -8.62 12.02 23.01
C THR A 86 -8.68 12.08 21.49
N ASN A 87 -8.96 13.27 20.93
CA ASN A 87 -9.16 13.56 19.50
C ASN A 87 -8.01 13.16 18.54
N ILE A 88 -6.97 12.49 19.02
CA ILE A 88 -5.79 12.15 18.22
C ILE A 88 -5.96 10.71 17.71
N PRO A 89 -6.10 10.52 16.38
CA PRO A 89 -6.22 9.20 15.80
C PRO A 89 -4.93 8.41 16.00
N LEU A 90 -5.05 7.16 16.45
CA LEU A 90 -3.93 6.24 16.62
C LEU A 90 -3.47 5.75 15.25
N GLN A 91 -2.30 6.22 14.83
CA GLN A 91 -1.74 5.99 13.51
C GLN A 91 -0.27 5.57 13.60
N ILE A 92 0.11 4.57 12.82
CA ILE A 92 1.49 4.22 12.57
C ILE A 92 1.97 5.08 11.41
N HIS A 93 3.05 5.81 11.64
CA HIS A 93 3.72 6.61 10.63
C HIS A 93 4.92 5.85 10.10
N SER A 94 4.93 5.60 8.79
CA SER A 94 6.08 5.00 8.10
C SER A 94 6.44 5.81 6.86
N HIS A 95 7.69 5.77 6.40
CA HIS A 95 8.01 6.27 5.07
C HIS A 95 7.61 5.24 4.00
N VAL A 96 7.90 3.96 4.23
CA VAL A 96 7.43 2.83 3.40
C VAL A 96 6.77 1.77 4.27
N ALA A 97 5.61 1.28 3.87
CA ALA A 97 4.92 0.19 4.55
C ALA A 97 4.72 -0.97 3.60
N ASN A 98 5.18 -2.15 4.01
CA ASN A 98 4.97 -3.41 3.30
C ASN A 98 3.91 -4.24 4.03
N LEU A 99 2.88 -4.64 3.30
CA LEU A 99 1.73 -5.38 3.81
C LEU A 99 1.60 -6.69 3.04
N SER A 100 1.68 -7.82 3.74
CA SER A 100 1.23 -9.10 3.18
C SER A 100 -0.28 -9.20 3.36
N ILE A 101 -1.02 -9.32 2.25
CA ILE A 101 -2.47 -9.44 2.27
C ILE A 101 -2.85 -10.91 2.10
N ASP A 102 -2.78 -11.63 3.21
CA ASP A 102 -3.21 -13.02 3.33
C ASP A 102 -4.42 -13.19 4.27
N LYS A 103 -4.86 -12.14 4.97
CA LYS A 103 -6.05 -12.15 5.83
C LYS A 103 -6.97 -10.94 5.56
N ARG A 104 -8.27 -11.10 5.86
CA ARG A 104 -9.33 -10.13 5.48
C ARG A 104 -9.18 -8.74 6.11
N ASP A 105 -8.59 -8.65 7.29
CA ASP A 105 -8.62 -7.42 8.09
C ASP A 105 -7.43 -6.48 7.87
N PHE A 106 -6.41 -6.91 7.12
CA PHE A 106 -5.21 -6.11 6.81
C PHE A 106 -5.53 -4.80 6.10
N SER A 107 -6.42 -4.86 5.11
CA SER A 107 -6.80 -3.67 4.33
C SER A 107 -7.53 -2.62 5.18
N LYS A 108 -8.31 -3.05 6.19
CA LYS A 108 -8.97 -2.13 7.14
C LYS A 108 -7.95 -1.47 8.06
N PHE A 109 -6.95 -2.24 8.52
CA PHE A 109 -5.87 -1.68 9.31
C PHE A 109 -5.12 -0.58 8.54
N ALA A 110 -4.73 -0.84 7.29
CA ALA A 110 -4.06 0.15 6.46
C ALA A 110 -4.93 1.40 6.23
N LEU A 111 -6.24 1.23 6.02
CA LEU A 111 -7.18 2.35 5.86
C LEU A 111 -7.33 3.21 7.12
N ASN A 112 -7.29 2.61 8.30
CA ASN A 112 -7.66 3.30 9.54
C ASN A 112 -6.45 3.77 10.37
N HIS A 113 -5.36 3.02 10.33
CA HIS A 113 -4.26 3.15 11.29
C HIS A 113 -2.89 3.33 10.63
N LEU A 114 -2.78 3.41 9.30
CA LEU A 114 -1.50 3.61 8.62
C LEU A 114 -1.45 4.94 7.88
N ILE A 115 -0.37 5.68 8.09
CA ILE A 115 0.06 6.80 7.26
C ILE A 115 1.43 6.43 6.70
N SER A 116 1.54 6.35 5.38
CA SER A 116 2.80 5.98 4.74
C SER A 116 2.99 6.60 3.37
N ARG A 117 4.13 7.25 3.12
CA ARG A 117 4.40 7.85 1.80
C ARG A 117 4.36 6.80 0.69
N GLY A 118 4.96 5.63 0.91
CA GLY A 118 4.90 4.47 0.04
C GLY A 118 4.14 3.32 0.69
N PHE A 119 3.28 2.66 -0.07
CA PHE A 119 2.54 1.48 0.40
C PHE A 119 2.70 0.34 -0.60
N ILE A 120 3.21 -0.79 -0.12
CA ILE A 120 3.41 -2.00 -0.90
C ILE A 120 2.47 -3.05 -0.34
N ALA A 121 1.57 -3.55 -1.16
CA ALA A 121 0.65 -4.61 -0.83
C ALA A 121 0.97 -5.84 -1.67
N ASN A 122 1.51 -6.86 -1.00
CA ASN A 122 1.78 -8.15 -1.59
C ASN A 122 0.53 -9.03 -1.43
N VAL A 123 -0.19 -9.27 -2.53
CA VAL A 123 -1.40 -10.10 -2.50
C VAL A 123 -1.04 -11.50 -2.99
N SER A 124 -0.90 -12.44 -2.06
CA SER A 124 -0.35 -13.77 -2.35
C SER A 124 -1.29 -14.66 -3.18
N LEU A 125 -2.60 -14.43 -3.12
CA LEU A 125 -3.61 -15.21 -3.85
C LEU A 125 -4.68 -14.31 -4.47
N ALA A 126 -5.05 -14.62 -5.71
CA ALA A 126 -6.10 -13.90 -6.45
C ALA A 126 -7.46 -13.87 -5.70
N SER A 127 -7.75 -14.92 -4.91
CA SER A 127 -8.96 -14.99 -4.08
C SER A 127 -9.01 -13.94 -2.97
N TYR A 128 -7.86 -13.45 -2.50
CA TYR A 128 -7.82 -12.38 -1.50
C TYR A 128 -8.07 -11.02 -2.12
N ILE A 129 -7.61 -10.77 -3.36
CA ILE A 129 -7.90 -9.53 -4.09
C ILE A 129 -9.39 -9.30 -4.10
N GLU A 130 -10.20 -10.29 -4.49
CA GLU A 130 -11.66 -10.12 -4.55
C GLU A 130 -12.28 -9.78 -3.18
N GLN A 131 -11.74 -10.33 -2.09
CA GLN A 131 -12.24 -10.08 -0.73
C GLN A 131 -11.88 -8.69 -0.20
N CYS A 132 -10.69 -8.18 -0.54
CA CYS A 132 -10.23 -6.87 -0.10
C CYS A 132 -10.34 -5.79 -1.19
N ARG A 133 -10.89 -6.12 -2.36
CA ARG A 133 -10.92 -5.30 -3.57
C ARG A 133 -11.39 -3.88 -3.29
N ASN A 134 -12.51 -3.76 -2.58
CA ASN A 134 -13.12 -2.47 -2.28
C ASN A 134 -12.21 -1.60 -1.40
N ASN A 135 -11.55 -2.20 -0.41
CA ASN A 135 -10.64 -1.49 0.48
C ASN A 135 -9.35 -1.08 -0.25
N LEU A 136 -8.80 -1.97 -1.09
CA LEU A 136 -7.63 -1.65 -1.92
C LEU A 136 -7.95 -0.54 -2.92
N PHE A 137 -9.12 -0.60 -3.54
CA PHE A 137 -9.58 0.43 -4.43
C PHE A 137 -9.79 1.76 -3.68
N GLU A 138 -10.38 1.74 -2.49
CA GLU A 138 -10.54 2.92 -1.64
C GLU A 138 -9.19 3.58 -1.30
N ILE A 139 -8.16 2.78 -0.99
CA ILE A 139 -6.79 3.27 -0.77
C ILE A 139 -6.33 4.07 -2.00
N LEU A 140 -6.50 3.52 -3.19
CA LEU A 140 -6.06 4.16 -4.43
C LEU A 140 -6.80 5.47 -4.74
N ILE A 141 -8.12 5.52 -4.57
CA ILE A 141 -8.92 6.64 -5.07
C ILE A 141 -9.13 7.76 -4.03
N ASN A 142 -9.08 7.43 -2.73
CA ASN A 142 -9.47 8.37 -1.66
C ASN A 142 -8.35 8.68 -0.65
N ARG A 143 -7.22 7.98 -0.72
CA ARG A 143 -6.14 8.08 0.28
C ARG A 143 -4.80 8.53 -0.31
N GLY A 144 -4.80 9.20 -1.46
CA GLY A 144 -3.60 9.76 -2.09
C GLY A 144 -2.87 10.82 -1.23
N ASN A 145 -3.56 11.44 -0.28
CA ASN A 145 -2.93 12.31 0.72
C ASN A 145 -2.18 11.54 1.81
N ARG A 146 -2.48 10.26 2.00
CA ARG A 146 -1.78 9.37 2.94
C ARG A 146 -0.71 8.55 2.24
N PHE A 147 -0.97 8.13 1.00
CA PHE A 147 -0.10 7.29 0.19
C PHE A 147 0.22 8.00 -1.13
N SER A 148 1.47 8.40 -1.32
CA SER A 148 1.91 9.04 -2.57
C SER A 148 2.19 8.02 -3.67
N ASN A 149 2.66 6.83 -3.28
CA ASN A 149 2.93 5.70 -4.15
C ASN A 149 2.28 4.45 -3.56
N VAL A 150 1.57 3.69 -4.40
CA VAL A 150 1.02 2.38 -4.07
C VAL A 150 1.51 1.34 -5.06
N ARG A 151 2.04 0.22 -4.55
CA ARG A 151 2.40 -0.96 -5.33
C ARG A 151 1.55 -2.16 -4.95
N TYR A 152 0.98 -2.83 -5.93
CA TYR A 152 0.31 -4.12 -5.77
C TYR A 152 1.05 -5.22 -6.54
N SER A 153 1.33 -6.33 -5.87
CA SER A 153 1.86 -7.55 -6.51
C SER A 153 0.72 -8.52 -6.85
N ASP A 154 0.83 -9.22 -7.97
CA ASP A 154 -0.11 -10.27 -8.44
C ASP A 154 -1.55 -9.78 -8.67
N ALA A 155 -1.73 -8.53 -9.11
CA ALA A 155 -3.06 -7.97 -9.35
C ALA A 155 -3.81 -8.61 -10.54
N SER A 156 -5.13 -8.60 -10.49
CA SER A 156 -5.96 -9.02 -11.64
C SER A 156 -6.10 -7.88 -12.66
N SER A 157 -6.23 -8.22 -13.94
CA SER A 157 -6.53 -7.22 -14.98
C SER A 157 -7.88 -6.51 -14.74
N ILE A 158 -8.82 -7.17 -14.07
CA ILE A 158 -10.10 -6.57 -13.64
C ILE A 158 -9.84 -5.39 -12.69
N PHE A 159 -8.97 -5.57 -11.70
CA PHE A 159 -8.65 -4.50 -10.74
C PHE A 159 -7.98 -3.31 -11.43
N TYR A 160 -7.07 -3.58 -12.36
CA TYR A 160 -6.49 -2.55 -13.22
C TYR A 160 -7.57 -1.80 -14.04
N ASN A 161 -8.47 -2.53 -14.70
CA ASN A 161 -9.52 -1.94 -15.54
C ASN A 161 -10.45 -1.02 -14.72
N LEU A 162 -10.78 -1.40 -13.48
CA LEU A 162 -11.57 -0.56 -12.56
C LEU A 162 -10.90 0.80 -12.28
N ILE A 163 -9.58 0.82 -12.19
CA ILE A 163 -8.82 2.06 -11.96
C ILE A 163 -8.82 2.93 -13.20
N ILE A 164 -8.63 2.34 -14.38
CA ILE A 164 -8.70 3.08 -15.65
C ILE A 164 -10.09 3.69 -15.84
N GLU A 165 -11.15 2.91 -15.61
CA GLU A 165 -12.52 3.40 -15.69
C GLU A 165 -12.77 4.56 -14.70
N HIS A 166 -12.26 4.45 -13.48
CA HIS A 166 -12.38 5.52 -12.49
C HIS A 166 -11.62 6.79 -12.89
N ILE A 167 -10.39 6.67 -13.40
CA ILE A 167 -9.61 7.79 -13.93
C ILE A 167 -10.37 8.50 -15.04
N GLU A 168 -11.06 7.78 -15.92
CA GLU A 168 -11.77 8.40 -17.03
C GLU A 168 -13.10 9.04 -16.62
N THR A 169 -13.80 8.43 -15.65
CA THR A 169 -15.21 8.73 -15.38
C THR A 169 -15.46 9.43 -14.05
N SER A 170 -14.48 9.53 -13.15
CA SER A 170 -14.66 10.28 -11.91
C SER A 170 -14.69 11.79 -12.18
N ARG A 171 -15.51 12.52 -11.41
CA ARG A 171 -15.54 13.99 -11.44
C ARG A 171 -14.48 14.62 -10.53
N ASP A 172 -14.04 13.88 -9.54
CA ASP A 172 -13.04 14.30 -8.57
C ASP A 172 -11.98 13.20 -8.41
N LEU A 173 -10.75 13.54 -8.74
CA LEU A 173 -9.56 12.68 -8.62
C LEU A 173 -8.50 13.33 -7.71
N SER A 174 -8.84 14.44 -7.03
CA SER A 174 -7.90 15.20 -6.20
C SER A 174 -7.30 14.41 -5.04
N LYS A 175 -7.97 13.32 -4.65
CA LYS A 175 -7.55 12.41 -3.57
C LYS A 175 -6.95 11.10 -4.07
N MET A 176 -6.81 10.92 -5.38
CA MET A 176 -6.25 9.70 -5.96
C MET A 176 -4.75 9.63 -5.70
N VAL A 177 -4.23 8.41 -5.52
CA VAL A 177 -2.79 8.13 -5.43
C VAL A 177 -2.12 8.52 -6.76
N LYS A 178 -1.00 9.24 -6.65
CA LYS A 178 -0.31 9.84 -7.80
C LYS A 178 0.53 8.85 -8.58
N GLU A 179 1.05 7.83 -7.92
CA GLU A 179 1.87 6.79 -8.54
C GLU A 179 1.35 5.41 -8.12
N ILE A 180 0.88 4.64 -9.09
CA ILE A 180 0.34 3.30 -8.86
C ILE A 180 1.16 2.33 -9.71
N THR A 181 1.70 1.29 -9.08
CA THR A 181 2.41 0.22 -9.76
C THR A 181 1.72 -1.11 -9.52
N PHE A 182 1.57 -1.90 -10.57
CA PHE A 182 1.18 -3.29 -10.51
C PHE A 182 2.32 -4.15 -11.00
N SER A 183 2.64 -5.18 -10.24
CA SER A 183 3.62 -6.20 -10.62
C SER A 183 2.90 -7.50 -10.94
N ASN A 184 3.31 -8.18 -12.00
CA ASN A 184 2.77 -9.49 -12.39
C ASN A 184 1.24 -9.50 -12.59
N VAL A 185 0.67 -8.47 -13.23
CA VAL A 185 -0.75 -8.42 -13.60
C VAL A 185 -1.08 -9.58 -14.51
N ARG A 186 -2.12 -10.35 -14.17
CA ARG A 186 -2.57 -11.50 -14.96
C ARG A 186 -3.83 -11.18 -15.78
N GLY A 187 -3.85 -11.69 -17.01
CA GLY A 187 -5.00 -11.62 -17.91
C GLY A 187 -4.91 -10.49 -18.92
N ASP A 188 -5.95 -10.34 -19.74
CA ASP A 188 -5.96 -9.35 -20.81
C ASP A 188 -6.15 -7.94 -20.24
N ILE A 189 -5.15 -7.08 -20.48
CA ILE A 189 -5.26 -5.65 -20.20
C ILE A 189 -5.97 -4.99 -21.37
N LEU A 190 -7.17 -4.46 -21.11
CA LEU A 190 -7.95 -3.77 -22.13
C LEU A 190 -7.19 -2.52 -22.56
N LYS A 191 -6.78 -2.50 -23.83
CA LYS A 191 -6.27 -1.28 -24.46
C LYS A 191 -7.47 -0.37 -24.72
N ASN A 192 -7.55 0.74 -23.99
CA ASN A 192 -8.64 1.67 -24.16
C ASN A 192 -8.56 2.35 -25.53
N LYS A 193 -9.70 2.48 -26.21
CA LYS A 193 -9.82 3.12 -27.53
C LYS A 193 -9.54 4.62 -27.50
N ARG A 194 -9.63 5.27 -26.34
CA ARG A 194 -9.43 6.73 -26.15
C ARG A 194 -8.00 7.12 -25.77
N THR A 195 -7.05 6.21 -25.96
CA THR A 195 -5.66 6.46 -25.59
C THR A 195 -5.01 7.41 -26.60
N GLU A 196 -4.39 8.46 -26.08
CA GLU A 196 -3.59 9.40 -26.86
C GLU A 196 -2.10 9.04 -26.75
N ASN A 197 -1.31 9.39 -27.77
CA ASN A 197 0.16 9.28 -27.76
C ASN A 197 0.68 7.88 -27.43
N ILE A 198 0.22 6.87 -28.18
CA ILE A 198 0.66 5.48 -28.00
C ILE A 198 2.08 5.33 -28.56
N GLU A 199 3.05 5.20 -27.67
CA GLU A 199 4.41 4.80 -27.98
C GLU A 199 4.54 3.29 -27.76
N LYS A 200 5.13 2.60 -28.75
CA LYS A 200 5.44 1.17 -28.64
C LYS A 200 6.93 1.00 -28.79
N GLU A 201 7.53 0.27 -27.86
CA GLU A 201 8.94 -0.04 -27.89
C GLU A 201 9.12 -1.56 -27.79
N ILE A 202 10.08 -2.08 -28.56
CA ILE A 202 10.53 -3.47 -28.47
C ILE A 202 11.91 -3.40 -27.84
N GLY A 203 11.99 -3.70 -26.55
CA GLY A 203 13.23 -3.68 -25.80
C GLY A 203 14.09 -4.91 -26.05
N PHE A 204 15.28 -4.92 -25.45
CA PHE A 204 16.14 -6.10 -25.37
C PHE A 204 15.36 -7.29 -24.80
N ASN A 205 15.55 -8.48 -25.39
CA ASN A 205 14.81 -9.73 -25.12
C ASN A 205 13.37 -9.79 -25.64
N ASN A 206 13.03 -9.00 -26.67
CA ASN A 206 11.67 -8.96 -27.26
C ASN A 206 10.58 -8.55 -26.27
N LEU A 207 10.95 -7.89 -25.16
CA LEU A 207 10.00 -7.34 -24.21
C LEU A 207 9.27 -6.18 -24.88
N ARG A 208 7.95 -6.32 -25.00
CA ARG A 208 7.10 -5.29 -25.59
C ARG A 208 6.67 -4.34 -24.48
N SER A 209 6.88 -3.05 -24.69
CA SER A 209 6.29 -2.04 -23.83
C SER A 209 5.37 -1.14 -24.63
N VAL A 210 4.33 -0.65 -23.94
CA VAL A 210 3.39 0.32 -24.48
C VAL A 210 3.26 1.43 -23.47
N LYS A 211 3.46 2.66 -23.92
CA LYS A 211 3.21 3.86 -23.13
C LYS A 211 2.12 4.67 -23.78
N TYR A 212 1.20 5.22 -23.01
CA TYR A 212 0.13 6.08 -23.51
C TYR A 212 -0.36 7.03 -22.41
N GLN A 213 -1.14 8.02 -22.82
CA GLN A 213 -1.77 8.97 -21.90
C GLN A 213 -3.28 8.74 -21.79
N LEU A 214 -3.79 8.95 -20.58
CA LEU A 214 -5.21 9.00 -20.26
C LEU A 214 -5.58 10.41 -19.81
N SER A 215 -6.66 10.93 -20.36
CA SER A 215 -7.25 12.21 -19.96
C SER A 215 -8.59 11.94 -19.29
N ASN A 216 -8.84 12.57 -18.13
CA ASN A 216 -10.15 12.47 -17.48
C ASN A 216 -11.23 13.17 -18.34
N LYS A 217 -12.40 12.55 -18.49
CA LYS A 217 -13.49 13.07 -19.33
C LYS A 217 -14.07 14.40 -18.82
N TYR A 218 -14.10 14.58 -17.51
CA TYR A 218 -14.72 15.75 -16.86
C TYR A 218 -13.70 16.86 -16.55
N ASN A 219 -12.41 16.52 -16.49
CA ASN A 219 -11.30 17.45 -16.28
C ASN A 219 -10.09 17.07 -17.17
N PRO A 220 -10.07 17.45 -18.46
CA PRO A 220 -9.00 17.09 -19.40
C PRO A 220 -7.60 17.60 -19.04
N LYS A 221 -7.48 18.54 -18.09
CA LYS A 221 -6.19 18.99 -17.56
C LYS A 221 -5.55 17.93 -16.67
N MET A 222 -6.36 17.07 -16.05
CA MET A 222 -5.87 15.97 -15.24
C MET A 222 -5.56 14.78 -16.14
N LYS A 223 -4.27 14.52 -16.32
CA LYS A 223 -3.75 13.49 -17.20
C LYS A 223 -2.93 12.47 -16.42
N PHE A 224 -2.92 11.24 -16.91
CA PHE A 224 -2.12 10.15 -16.38
C PHE A 224 -1.29 9.54 -17.50
N SER A 225 -0.02 9.23 -17.21
CA SER A 225 0.80 8.36 -18.05
C SER A 225 0.59 6.93 -17.60
N VAL A 226 0.31 6.04 -18.55
CA VAL A 226 0.24 4.60 -18.33
C VAL A 226 1.37 3.95 -19.10
N TYR A 227 2.18 3.17 -18.41
CA TYR A 227 3.25 2.37 -18.98
C TYR A 227 3.01 0.90 -18.67
N ILE A 228 2.95 0.07 -19.70
CA ILE A 228 2.73 -1.37 -19.60
C ILE A 228 3.95 -2.07 -20.18
N LYS A 229 4.53 -2.98 -19.40
CA LYS A 229 5.64 -3.84 -19.82
C LYS A 229 5.17 -5.30 -19.85
N GLU A 230 5.17 -5.91 -21.03
CA GLU A 230 4.81 -7.31 -21.24
C GLU A 230 6.03 -8.21 -20.98
N PHE A 231 5.93 -9.11 -19.99
CA PHE A 231 6.96 -10.11 -19.69
C PHE A 231 6.66 -11.45 -20.37
N SER A 232 5.38 -11.80 -20.42
CA SER A 232 4.87 -12.93 -21.17
C SER A 232 3.47 -12.58 -21.68
N ARG A 233 2.89 -13.43 -22.55
CA ARG A 233 1.60 -13.16 -23.21
C ARG A 233 0.48 -12.72 -22.27
N LEU A 234 0.53 -13.10 -20.99
CA LEU A 234 -0.52 -12.83 -19.99
C LEU A 234 0.03 -12.23 -18.69
N ARG A 235 1.29 -11.75 -18.67
CA ARG A 235 1.91 -11.16 -17.47
C ARG A 235 2.52 -9.80 -17.79
N PHE A 236 2.09 -8.81 -17.04
CA PHE A 236 2.45 -7.43 -17.25
C PHE A 236 2.88 -6.75 -15.96
N ASP A 237 3.86 -5.85 -16.04
CA ASP A 237 3.99 -4.79 -15.05
C ASP A 237 3.33 -3.54 -15.61
N VAL A 238 2.62 -2.82 -14.75
CA VAL A 238 1.89 -1.62 -15.12
C VAL A 238 2.24 -0.50 -14.18
N GLU A 239 2.54 0.66 -14.71
CA GLU A 239 2.77 1.88 -13.97
C GLU A 239 1.76 2.94 -14.44
N ILE A 240 1.09 3.58 -13.49
CA ILE A 240 0.18 4.70 -13.71
C ILE A 240 0.71 5.88 -12.90
N ARG A 241 1.00 7.00 -13.57
CA ARG A 241 1.51 8.22 -12.93
C ARG A 241 0.67 9.43 -13.31
N GLU A 242 0.24 10.21 -12.31
CA GLU A 242 -0.34 11.53 -12.52
C GLU A 242 0.68 12.46 -13.17
N LEU A 243 0.31 13.09 -14.28
CA LEU A 243 1.14 14.08 -14.96
C LEU A 243 0.87 15.45 -14.36
N THR A 244 1.85 15.98 -13.64
CA THR A 244 1.82 17.37 -13.20
C THR A 244 2.44 18.27 -14.27
N GLU A 245 1.91 19.48 -14.45
CA GLU A 245 2.34 20.45 -15.49
C GLU A 245 3.84 20.77 -15.47
N ARG A 246 4.55 20.42 -14.39
CA ARG A 246 6.00 20.63 -14.24
C ARG A 246 6.87 19.55 -14.91
N CYS A 247 6.31 18.46 -15.41
CA CYS A 247 7.07 17.32 -15.96
C CYS A 247 6.93 17.15 -17.48
N ILE A 248 6.41 18.14 -18.21
CA ILE A 248 6.37 18.10 -19.67
C ILE A 248 7.78 18.42 -20.19
N TYR A 249 8.64 17.41 -20.27
CA TYR A 249 9.82 17.52 -21.13
C TYR A 249 9.34 17.65 -22.57
N PRO A 250 9.88 18.60 -23.36
CA PRO A 250 9.55 18.68 -24.77
C PRO A 250 9.94 17.35 -25.42
N VAL A 251 8.96 16.66 -26.03
CA VAL A 251 9.23 15.52 -26.90
C VAL A 251 9.96 16.08 -28.11
N THR A 252 11.28 15.94 -28.14
CA THR A 252 12.06 16.21 -29.35
C THR A 252 11.65 15.19 -30.41
N MET A 253 10.94 15.68 -31.44
CA MET A 253 10.69 14.98 -32.70
C MET A 253 11.98 14.82 -33.50
#